data_AF-A0A533XPF1-F1
#
_entry.id   AF-A0A533XPF1-F1
#
_cell.length_a   1.000
_cell.length_b   1.000
_cell.length_c   1.000
_cell.angle_alpha   90.00
_cell.angle_beta   90.00
_cell.angle_gamma   90.00
#
_symmetry.space_group_name_H-M   'P 1'
#
loop_
_entity.id
_entity.type
_entity.pdbx_description
1 polymer ?
#
loop_
_entity_poly.entity_id
_entity_poly.type
_entity_poly.pdbx_seq_one_letter_code
_entity_poly.pdbx_strand_id
1 'polypeptide(L)'
;MDLVRGTGHLAAEVEQGLWELVSAGLVTADGFDSLRALLDPRRRRAEGKERGRGPRHSIGRWSLFQPESFGIERLRAGSPEFVDRVARQLLQRYGIVFRDLLGRESCALPWRDLLVQYRRLELRGEIRGGRFVAGFTGEQFGLPEAIEALRSARRQPELGPQVISATDPLNLVGIVTPGERVPSVAGSHVVFEGGVPIGTGGNAGVLIPGGSSSRFPCG
;
A
#
# COMPACT_ATOMS: atom_id res chain seq x y z
N MET A 1 5.99 -21.17 -26.27
CA MET A 1 6.12 -22.18 -27.33
C MET A 1 5.65 -23.56 -26.87
N ASP A 2 6.03 -24.04 -25.69
CA ASP A 2 5.60 -25.38 -25.23
C ASP A 2 4.09 -25.50 -24.97
N LEU A 3 3.46 -24.50 -24.33
CA LEU A 3 2.03 -24.54 -24.01
C LEU A 3 1.10 -24.56 -25.24
N VAL A 4 1.44 -23.79 -26.28
CA VAL A 4 0.68 -23.76 -27.55
C VAL A 4 0.75 -25.12 -28.26
N ARG A 5 1.94 -25.73 -28.29
CA ARG A 5 2.12 -27.07 -28.86
C ARG A 5 1.46 -28.16 -28.02
N GLY A 6 1.52 -28.06 -26.69
CA GLY A 6 0.95 -29.05 -25.77
C GLY A 6 -0.57 -29.01 -25.65
N THR A 7 -1.21 -27.87 -25.96
CA THR A 7 -2.66 -27.71 -25.85
C THR A 7 -3.40 -27.75 -27.19
N GLY A 8 -2.70 -27.50 -28.30
CA GLY A 8 -3.31 -27.44 -29.64
C GLY A 8 -4.18 -26.18 -29.88
N HIS A 9 -4.23 -25.26 -28.92
CA HIS A 9 -4.96 -24.00 -29.01
C HIS A 9 -4.19 -22.92 -29.76
N LEU A 10 -4.90 -21.92 -30.27
CA LEU A 10 -4.27 -20.74 -30.86
C LEU A 10 -3.48 -19.97 -29.79
N ALA A 11 -2.40 -19.30 -30.18
CA ALA A 11 -1.57 -18.54 -29.24
C ALA A 11 -2.38 -17.50 -28.43
N ALA A 12 -3.33 -16.82 -29.07
CA ALA A 12 -4.23 -15.87 -28.42
C ALA A 12 -5.17 -16.52 -27.39
N GLU A 13 -5.66 -17.74 -27.65
CA GLU A 13 -6.50 -18.50 -26.72
C GLU A 13 -5.70 -18.94 -25.49
N VAL A 14 -4.45 -19.38 -25.71
CA VAL A 14 -3.53 -19.74 -24.61
C VAL A 14 -3.18 -18.51 -23.76
N GLU A 15 -2.94 -17.36 -24.37
CA GLU A 15 -2.70 -16.09 -23.65
C GLU A 15 -3.92 -15.65 -22.83
N GLN A 16 -5.13 -15.77 -23.41
CA GLN A 16 -6.37 -15.46 -22.72
C GLN A 16 -6.62 -16.41 -21.54
N GLY A 17 -6.41 -17.72 -21.72
CA GLY A 17 -6.53 -18.70 -20.64
C GLY A 17 -5.49 -18.47 -19.54
N LEU A 18 -4.25 -18.11 -19.90
CA LEU A 18 -3.23 -17.72 -18.92
C LEU A 18 -3.63 -16.45 -18.16
N TRP A 19 -4.24 -15.47 -18.82
CA TRP A 19 -4.74 -14.28 -18.15
C TRP A 19 -5.82 -14.60 -17.12
N GLU A 20 -6.77 -15.46 -17.48
CA GLU A 20 -7.83 -15.91 -16.56
C GLU A 20 -7.24 -16.66 -15.37
N LEU A 21 -6.33 -17.60 -15.60
CA LEU A 21 -5.66 -18.36 -14.54
C LEU A 21 -4.79 -17.49 -13.63
N VAL A 22 -4.07 -16.51 -14.18
CA VAL A 22 -3.29 -15.53 -13.40
C VAL A 22 -4.22 -14.64 -12.58
N SER A 23 -5.33 -14.17 -13.17
CA SER A 23 -6.31 -13.35 -12.45
C SER A 23 -7.00 -14.11 -11.31
N ALA A 24 -7.16 -15.43 -11.47
CA ALA A 24 -7.64 -16.35 -10.44
C ALA A 24 -6.55 -16.75 -9.42
N GLY A 25 -5.29 -16.35 -9.63
CA GLY A 25 -4.16 -16.70 -8.76
C GLY A 25 -3.74 -18.17 -8.84
N LEU A 26 -4.04 -18.86 -9.95
CA LEU A 26 -3.75 -20.30 -10.14
C LEU A 26 -2.46 -20.56 -10.91
N VAL A 27 -1.90 -19.55 -11.55
CA VAL A 27 -0.68 -19.65 -12.38
C VAL A 27 0.21 -18.43 -12.10
N THR A 28 1.52 -18.63 -12.08
CA THR A 28 2.54 -17.57 -11.94
C THR A 28 3.59 -17.68 -13.06
N ALA A 29 4.30 -16.58 -13.31
CA ALA A 29 5.43 -16.55 -14.24
C ALA A 29 6.74 -16.28 -13.51
N ASP A 30 7.82 -16.90 -13.97
CA ASP A 30 9.17 -16.70 -13.42
C ASP A 30 9.74 -15.28 -13.73
N GLY A 31 9.06 -14.50 -14.56
CA GLY A 31 9.51 -13.16 -14.97
C GLY A 31 8.38 -12.15 -15.15
N PHE A 32 8.68 -10.88 -14.84
CA PHE A 32 7.73 -9.76 -14.95
C PHE A 32 7.38 -9.37 -16.39
N ASP A 33 8.21 -9.72 -17.39
CA ASP A 33 7.94 -9.39 -18.79
C ASP A 33 6.69 -10.12 -19.31
N SER A 34 6.52 -11.39 -18.91
CA SER A 34 5.34 -12.20 -19.22
C SER A 34 4.05 -11.63 -18.62
N LEU A 35 4.10 -11.15 -17.37
CA LEU A 35 2.96 -10.50 -16.73
C LEU A 35 2.62 -9.15 -17.38
N ARG A 36 3.64 -8.34 -17.72
CA ARG A 36 3.43 -7.05 -18.38
C ARG A 36 2.85 -7.19 -19.79
N ALA A 37 3.23 -8.25 -20.51
CA ALA A 37 2.65 -8.57 -21.81
C ALA A 37 1.15 -8.86 -21.71
N LEU A 38 0.68 -9.51 -20.64
CA LEU A 38 -0.74 -9.74 -20.41
C LEU A 38 -1.49 -8.48 -19.93
N LEU A 39 -0.86 -7.66 -19.09
CA LEU A 39 -1.45 -6.43 -18.52
C LEU A 39 -1.72 -5.34 -19.57
N ASP A 40 -0.94 -5.24 -20.64
CA ASP A 40 -1.05 -4.18 -21.63
C ASP A 40 -1.66 -4.68 -22.97
N PRO A 41 -2.94 -4.35 -23.28
CA PRO A 41 -3.59 -4.72 -24.53
C PRO A 41 -2.87 -4.17 -25.78
N ARG A 42 -2.14 -3.06 -25.68
CA ARG A 42 -1.42 -2.46 -26.82
C ARG A 42 -0.17 -3.27 -27.16
N ARG A 43 0.50 -3.83 -26.15
CA ARG A 43 1.59 -4.81 -26.34
C ARG A 43 1.07 -6.11 -26.94
N ARG A 44 -0.14 -6.56 -26.54
CA ARG A 44 -0.82 -7.73 -27.14
C ARG A 44 -1.13 -7.52 -28.63
N ARG A 45 -1.54 -6.32 -29.02
CA ARG A 45 -1.89 -5.99 -30.42
C ARG A 45 -0.70 -5.53 -31.28
N ALA A 46 0.49 -5.42 -30.71
CA ALA A 46 1.65 -4.80 -31.35
C ALA A 46 1.38 -3.37 -31.89
N GLU A 47 0.41 -2.67 -31.30
CA GLU A 47 0.01 -1.31 -31.67
C GLU A 47 0.83 -0.31 -30.84
N GLY A 48 2.08 -0.10 -31.25
CA GLY A 48 3.00 0.83 -30.60
C GLY A 48 4.11 1.29 -31.53
N LYS A 49 4.48 2.57 -31.45
CA LYS A 49 5.52 3.24 -32.25
C LYS A 49 6.96 2.82 -31.86
N GLU A 50 7.15 1.64 -31.29
CA GLU A 50 8.47 1.04 -31.08
C GLU A 50 8.88 0.31 -32.36
N ARG A 51 9.45 1.07 -33.28
CA ARG A 51 10.13 0.53 -34.47
C ARG A 51 11.25 -0.42 -34.02
N GLY A 52 11.03 -1.73 -34.14
CA GLY A 52 12.15 -2.68 -34.24
C GLY A 52 12.10 -3.97 -33.42
N ARG A 53 11.04 -4.28 -32.67
CA ARG A 53 10.92 -5.61 -32.02
C ARG A 53 9.53 -6.18 -32.28
N GLY A 54 9.47 -7.18 -33.17
CA GLY A 54 8.24 -7.94 -33.47
C GLY A 54 7.66 -8.62 -32.23
N PRO A 55 6.53 -9.34 -32.36
CA PRO A 55 5.80 -9.92 -31.23
C PRO A 55 6.73 -10.76 -30.36
N ARG A 56 7.13 -10.21 -29.23
CA ARG A 56 7.91 -10.92 -28.23
C ARG A 56 6.92 -11.82 -27.52
N HIS A 57 6.77 -13.03 -28.04
CA HIS A 57 6.20 -14.13 -27.28
C HIS A 57 6.89 -14.10 -25.92
N SER A 58 6.11 -13.91 -24.87
CA SER A 58 6.55 -13.74 -23.49
C SER A 58 7.64 -14.77 -23.14
N ILE A 59 8.87 -14.30 -23.00
CA ILE A 59 10.00 -15.14 -22.59
C ILE A 59 9.87 -15.31 -21.07
N GLY A 60 9.18 -16.37 -20.67
CA GLY A 60 9.07 -16.75 -19.28
C GLY A 60 8.37 -18.08 -19.14
N ARG A 61 8.84 -18.89 -18.19
CA ARG A 61 8.19 -20.13 -17.81
C ARG A 61 6.99 -19.81 -16.93
N TRP A 62 5.83 -20.35 -17.32
CA TRP A 62 4.62 -20.33 -16.51
C TRP A 62 4.59 -21.59 -15.66
N SER A 63 4.26 -21.43 -14.38
CA SER A 63 4.13 -22.53 -13.44
C SER A 63 2.78 -22.47 -12.73
N LEU A 64 2.20 -23.63 -12.44
CA LEU A 64 1.01 -23.71 -11.61
C LEU A 64 1.34 -23.18 -10.22
N PHE A 65 0.54 -22.22 -9.76
CA PHE A 65 0.63 -21.73 -8.41
C PHE A 65 -0.12 -22.70 -7.51
N GLN A 66 0.60 -23.39 -6.65
CA GLN A 66 0.06 -24.28 -5.62
C GLN A 66 0.12 -23.54 -4.27
N PRO A 67 -0.99 -22.96 -3.80
CA PRO A 67 -1.00 -22.19 -2.55
C PRO A 67 -0.56 -23.04 -1.34
N GLU A 68 -0.80 -24.36 -1.38
CA GLU A 68 -0.44 -25.28 -0.31
C GLU A 68 1.09 -25.40 -0.17
N SER A 69 1.80 -25.49 -1.29
CA SER A 69 3.26 -25.66 -1.36
C SER A 69 4.04 -24.47 -0.81
N PHE A 70 3.43 -23.28 -0.78
CA PHE A 70 4.02 -22.05 -0.23
C PHE A 70 3.51 -21.69 1.18
N GLY A 71 2.71 -22.57 1.82
CA GLY A 71 2.11 -22.28 3.12
C GLY A 71 1.07 -21.15 3.08
N ILE A 72 0.58 -20.79 1.88
CA ILE A 72 -0.35 -19.69 1.63
C ILE A 72 -1.78 -20.05 2.05
N GLU A 73 -2.08 -21.34 2.26
CA GLU A 73 -3.36 -21.75 2.85
C GLU A 73 -3.59 -21.17 4.26
N ARG A 74 -2.52 -21.00 5.06
CA ARG A 74 -2.59 -20.29 6.37
C ARG A 74 -2.86 -18.79 6.21
N LEU A 75 -2.76 -18.27 4.99
CA LEU A 75 -2.86 -16.86 4.63
C LEU A 75 -4.07 -16.59 3.73
N ARG A 76 -5.05 -17.50 3.73
CA ARG A 76 -6.38 -17.21 3.17
C ARG A 76 -6.87 -15.88 3.74
N ALA A 77 -7.36 -15.01 2.87
CA ALA A 77 -7.85 -13.70 3.28
C ALA A 77 -8.89 -13.86 4.40
N GLY A 78 -8.61 -13.29 5.57
CA GLY A 78 -9.46 -13.37 6.76
C GLY A 78 -9.10 -14.49 7.76
N SER A 79 -8.10 -15.34 7.51
CA SER A 79 -7.59 -16.26 8.54
C SER A 79 -7.01 -15.48 9.74
N PRO A 80 -7.02 -16.03 10.97
CA PRO A 80 -6.43 -15.37 12.14
C PRO A 80 -4.96 -14.96 11.94
N GLU A 81 -4.17 -15.81 11.26
CA GLU A 81 -2.77 -15.54 10.95
C GLU A 81 -2.60 -14.43 9.92
N PHE A 82 -3.50 -14.38 8.92
CA PHE A 82 -3.53 -13.29 7.95
C PHE A 82 -3.87 -11.97 8.63
N VAL A 83 -4.88 -11.96 9.51
CA VAL A 83 -5.27 -10.78 10.29
C VAL A 83 -4.12 -10.32 11.20
N ASP A 84 -3.44 -11.24 11.90
CA ASP A 84 -2.25 -10.91 12.72
C ASP A 84 -1.16 -10.25 11.89
N ARG A 85 -0.84 -10.80 10.72
CA ARG A 85 0.19 -10.24 9.86
C ARG A 85 -0.17 -8.85 9.34
N VAL A 86 -1.42 -8.64 8.90
CA VAL A 86 -1.89 -7.32 8.47
C VAL A 86 -1.86 -6.32 9.63
N ALA A 87 -2.33 -6.73 10.82
CA ALA A 87 -2.31 -5.88 12.02
C ALA A 87 -0.88 -5.44 12.38
N ARG A 88 0.07 -6.38 12.39
CA ARG A 88 1.49 -6.08 12.64
C ARG A 88 2.11 -5.20 11.56
N GLN A 89 1.78 -5.44 10.29
CA GLN A 89 2.26 -4.60 9.19
C GLN A 89 1.79 -3.15 9.32
N LEU A 90 0.52 -2.94 9.71
CA LEU A 90 -0.02 -1.60 9.94
C LEU A 90 0.66 -0.90 11.13
N LEU A 91 0.90 -1.63 12.23
CA LEU A 91 1.65 -1.10 13.38
C LEU A 91 3.08 -0.71 13.02
N GLN A 92 3.79 -1.54 12.25
CA GLN A 92 5.15 -1.24 11.81
C GLN A 92 5.20 -0.04 10.86
N ARG A 93 4.19 0.11 10.00
CA ARG A 93 4.10 1.20 9.03
C ARG A 93 3.79 2.55 9.69
N TYR A 94 2.85 2.57 10.63
CA TYR A 94 2.31 3.82 11.17
C TYR A 94 2.73 4.12 12.61
N GLY A 95 3.23 3.13 13.35
CA GLY A 95 3.51 3.21 14.79
C GLY A 95 2.24 3.20 15.65
N ILE A 96 1.24 4.01 15.28
CA ILE A 96 -0.07 4.12 15.92
C ILE A 96 -1.17 3.91 14.87
N VAL A 97 -2.13 3.06 15.19
CA VAL A 97 -3.23 2.67 14.32
C VAL A 97 -4.57 2.98 14.98
N PHE A 98 -5.48 3.56 14.19
CA PHE A 98 -6.86 3.84 14.57
C PHE A 98 -7.75 3.73 13.33
N ARG A 99 -9.07 3.68 13.52
CA ARG A 99 -10.04 3.37 12.46
C ARG A 99 -9.89 4.23 11.20
N ASP A 100 -9.79 5.55 11.38
CA ASP A 100 -9.84 6.48 10.25
C ASP A 100 -8.57 6.41 9.38
N LEU A 101 -7.45 5.93 9.94
CA LEU A 101 -6.20 5.70 9.21
C LEU A 101 -6.36 4.69 8.07
N LEU A 102 -7.29 3.75 8.20
CA LEU A 102 -7.57 2.73 7.19
C LEU A 102 -8.12 3.32 5.89
N GLY A 103 -8.60 4.57 5.88
CA GLY A 103 -8.98 5.27 4.65
C GLY A 103 -7.83 5.43 3.64
N ARG A 104 -6.57 5.26 4.08
CA ARG A 104 -5.38 5.23 3.23
C ARG A 104 -5.12 3.89 2.55
N GLU A 105 -5.60 2.79 3.14
CA GLU A 105 -5.29 1.43 2.72
C GLU A 105 -6.33 0.92 1.72
N SER A 106 -5.90 0.65 0.49
CA SER A 106 -6.78 0.21 -0.60
C SER A 106 -7.41 -1.17 -0.38
N CYS A 107 -6.82 -2.01 0.47
CA CYS A 107 -7.29 -3.35 0.79
C CYS A 107 -7.32 -3.57 2.31
N ALA A 108 -7.84 -2.60 3.05
CA ALA A 108 -8.01 -2.69 4.49
C ALA A 108 -8.91 -3.86 4.90
N LEU A 109 -8.48 -4.64 5.88
CA LEU A 109 -9.37 -5.54 6.61
C LEU A 109 -10.44 -4.74 7.37
N PRO A 110 -11.63 -5.32 7.61
CA PRO A 110 -12.64 -4.69 8.45
C PRO A 110 -12.08 -4.33 9.82
N TRP A 111 -12.35 -3.11 10.30
CA TRP A 111 -11.82 -2.62 11.59
C TRP A 111 -12.13 -3.56 12.76
N ARG A 112 -13.31 -4.20 12.77
CA ARG A 112 -13.71 -5.17 13.79
C ARG A 112 -12.73 -6.35 13.92
N ASP A 113 -12.16 -6.83 12.81
CA ASP A 113 -11.29 -8.00 12.79
C ASP A 113 -9.89 -7.59 13.32
N LEU A 114 -9.43 -6.40 12.90
CA LEU A 114 -8.22 -5.78 13.42
C LEU A 114 -8.34 -5.45 14.92
N LEU A 115 -9.49 -4.96 15.37
CA LEU A 115 -9.74 -4.59 16.76
C LEU A 115 -9.61 -5.79 17.70
N VAL A 116 -10.18 -6.94 17.33
CA VAL A 116 -10.04 -8.19 18.09
C VAL A 116 -8.55 -8.57 18.18
N GLN A 117 -7.81 -8.43 17.09
CA GLN A 117 -6.40 -8.77 17.09
C GLN A 117 -5.52 -7.79 17.88
N TYR A 118 -5.79 -6.49 17.80
CA TYR A 118 -5.07 -5.48 18.59
C TYR A 118 -5.32 -5.65 20.09
N ARG A 119 -6.55 -5.96 20.51
CA ARG A 119 -6.82 -6.28 21.92
C ARG A 119 -6.07 -7.53 22.39
N ARG A 120 -5.91 -8.55 21.54
CA ARG A 120 -5.06 -9.72 21.85
C ARG A 120 -3.59 -9.33 21.99
N LEU A 121 -3.07 -8.51 21.08
CA LEU A 121 -1.69 -8.00 21.14
C LEU A 121 -1.46 -7.15 22.41
N GLU A 122 -2.45 -6.36 22.80
CA GLU A 122 -2.42 -5.55 24.02
C GLU A 122 -2.42 -6.43 25.27
N LEU A 123 -3.28 -7.46 25.33
CA LEU A 123 -3.29 -8.43 26.44
C LEU A 123 -1.95 -9.17 26.58
N ARG A 124 -1.22 -9.37 25.46
CA ARG A 124 0.14 -9.92 25.48
C ARG A 124 1.20 -8.90 25.87
N GLY A 125 0.85 -7.63 26.03
CA GLY A 125 1.76 -6.54 26.36
C GLY A 125 2.64 -6.07 25.20
N GLU A 126 2.41 -6.55 23.98
CA GLU A 126 3.20 -6.19 22.79
C GLU A 126 2.89 -4.76 22.31
N ILE A 127 1.66 -4.30 22.53
CA ILE A 127 1.20 -2.96 22.16
C ILE A 127 0.42 -2.33 23.31
N ARG A 128 0.11 -1.04 23.20
CA ARG A 128 -0.73 -0.32 24.17
C ARG A 128 -1.97 0.26 23.50
N GLY A 129 -3.14 0.00 24.07
CA GLY A 129 -4.37 0.68 23.75
C GLY A 129 -4.47 2.02 24.49
N GLY A 130 -5.11 3.00 23.86
CA GLY A 130 -5.33 4.31 24.47
C GLY A 130 -5.80 5.38 23.50
N ARG A 131 -5.54 6.63 23.88
CA ARG A 131 -5.81 7.83 23.07
C ARG A 131 -4.50 8.61 22.97
N PHE A 132 -3.84 8.52 21.83
CA PHE A 132 -2.53 9.11 21.58
C PHE A 132 -2.63 10.32 20.64
N VAL A 133 -3.54 10.25 19.67
CA VAL A 133 -3.78 11.30 18.66
C VAL A 133 -5.13 11.98 18.94
N ALA A 134 -5.11 13.31 19.07
CA ALA A 134 -6.32 14.12 19.24
C ALA A 134 -7.08 14.28 17.91
N GLY A 135 -8.36 14.67 17.97
CA GLY A 135 -9.20 14.89 16.78
C GLY A 135 -9.82 13.63 16.17
N PHE A 136 -9.37 12.43 16.59
CA PHE A 136 -9.93 11.14 16.15
C PHE A 136 -10.70 10.46 17.28
N THR A 137 -11.77 9.75 16.89
CA THR A 137 -12.65 9.02 17.82
C THR A 137 -12.32 7.53 17.81
N GLY A 138 -12.77 6.82 18.84
CA GLY A 138 -12.55 5.37 18.99
C GLY A 138 -11.24 4.99 19.71
N GLU A 139 -11.00 3.68 19.75
CA GLU A 139 -9.79 3.06 20.30
C GLU A 139 -8.60 3.25 19.36
N GLN A 140 -7.43 3.53 19.93
CA GLN A 140 -6.16 3.62 19.20
C GLN A 140 -5.17 2.65 19.83
N PHE A 141 -4.32 2.07 18.98
CA PHE A 141 -3.32 1.11 19.41
C PHE A 141 -1.96 1.53 18.88
N GLY A 142 -0.94 1.52 19.74
CA GLY A 142 0.40 1.94 19.38
C GLY A 142 1.48 0.98 19.87
N LEU A 143 2.55 0.89 19.09
CA LEU A 143 3.80 0.29 19.56
C LEU A 143 4.34 1.10 20.76
N PRO A 144 4.88 0.45 21.82
CA PRO A 144 5.44 1.16 22.96
C PRO A 144 6.48 2.21 22.55
N GLU A 145 7.35 1.88 21.60
CA GLU A 145 8.41 2.74 21.10
C GLU A 145 7.84 3.96 20.35
N ALA A 146 6.75 3.77 19.59
CA ALA A 146 6.08 4.87 18.90
C ALA A 146 5.42 5.85 19.88
N ILE A 147 4.85 5.34 20.97
CA ILE A 147 4.25 6.17 22.03
C ILE A 147 5.34 6.97 22.76
N GLU A 148 6.48 6.35 23.04
CA GLU A 148 7.63 7.03 23.63
C GLU A 148 8.20 8.10 22.69
N ALA A 149 8.29 7.81 21.39
CA ALA A 149 8.70 8.78 20.39
C ALA A 149 7.76 10.00 20.35
N LEU A 150 6.44 9.79 20.39
CA LEU A 150 5.47 10.91 20.48
C LEU A 150 5.66 11.75 21.74
N ARG A 151 5.87 11.12 22.90
CA ARG A 151 6.10 11.84 24.16
C ARG A 151 7.39 12.65 24.13
N SER A 152 8.43 12.13 23.47
CA SER A 152 9.70 12.82 23.29
C SER A 152 9.57 13.99 22.30
N ALA A 153 8.87 13.80 21.17
CA ALA A 153 8.58 14.88 20.22
C ALA A 153 7.81 16.03 20.87
N ARG A 154 6.86 15.73 21.76
CA ARG A 154 6.14 16.78 22.54
C ARG A 154 7.06 17.63 23.40
N ARG A 155 8.20 17.10 23.87
CA ARG A 155 9.19 17.83 24.67
C ARG A 155 10.18 18.64 23.83
N GLN A 156 10.29 18.34 22.54
CA GLN A 156 11.18 19.02 21.58
C GLN A 156 10.37 19.44 20.36
N PRO A 157 9.59 20.54 20.47
CA PRO A 157 8.62 20.94 19.46
C PRO A 157 9.24 21.43 18.14
N GLU A 158 10.55 21.73 18.12
CA GLU A 158 11.25 22.24 16.95
C GLU A 158 11.68 21.10 16.01
N LEU A 159 10.69 20.49 15.37
CA LEU A 159 10.93 19.66 14.19
C LEU A 159 10.96 20.57 12.97
N GLY A 160 12.13 20.69 12.34
CA GLY A 160 12.27 21.38 11.06
C GLY A 160 11.42 20.74 9.95
N PRO A 161 11.35 21.36 8.76
CA PRO A 161 10.53 20.86 7.66
C PRO A 161 10.90 19.42 7.28
N GLN A 162 9.89 18.56 7.16
CA GLN A 162 10.02 17.16 6.76
C GLN A 162 9.47 16.97 5.35
N VAL A 163 10.27 16.37 4.48
CA VAL A 163 9.85 16.08 3.10
C VAL A 163 9.61 14.59 2.97
N ILE A 164 8.40 14.21 2.54
CA ILE A 164 8.06 12.81 2.24
C ILE A 164 7.64 12.68 0.78
N SER A 165 7.87 11.50 0.19
CA SER A 165 7.33 11.23 -1.14
C SER A 165 5.80 11.19 -1.11
N ALA A 166 5.13 11.67 -2.16
CA ALA A 166 3.69 11.54 -2.31
C ALA A 166 3.23 10.07 -2.45
N THR A 167 4.14 9.19 -2.86
CA THR A 167 3.92 7.73 -2.92
C THR A 167 4.13 7.04 -1.57
N ASP A 168 4.64 7.75 -0.57
CA ASP A 168 4.89 7.19 0.76
C ASP A 168 3.56 6.86 1.46
N PRO A 169 3.48 5.75 2.22
CA PRO A 169 2.30 5.47 3.04
C PRO A 169 2.00 6.56 4.09
N LEU A 170 2.99 7.33 4.52
CA LEU A 170 2.84 8.46 5.43
C LEU A 170 2.25 9.71 4.77
N ASN A 171 2.00 9.70 3.45
CA ASN A 171 1.16 10.69 2.82
C ASN A 171 -0.30 10.50 3.27
N LEU A 172 -0.64 11.18 4.37
CA LEU A 172 -1.94 11.17 5.03
C LEU A 172 -2.72 12.49 4.86
N VAL A 173 -2.30 13.34 3.93
CA VAL A 173 -2.98 14.61 3.61
C VAL A 173 -4.38 14.33 3.07
N GLY A 174 -5.37 15.00 3.65
CA GLY A 174 -6.79 14.79 3.33
C GLY A 174 -7.36 13.48 3.91
N ILE A 175 -6.63 12.82 4.82
CA ILE A 175 -7.09 11.64 5.56
C ILE A 175 -6.99 11.90 7.06
N VAL A 176 -5.78 12.10 7.55
CA VAL A 176 -5.49 12.40 8.96
C VAL A 176 -5.13 13.87 9.11
N THR A 177 -4.32 14.40 8.20
CA THR A 177 -3.95 15.82 8.22
C THR A 177 -4.92 16.63 7.35
N PRO A 178 -5.25 17.87 7.76
CA PRO A 178 -6.08 18.76 6.96
C PRO A 178 -5.49 19.02 5.57
N GLY A 179 -6.35 19.32 4.60
CA GLY A 179 -5.96 19.68 3.23
C GLY A 179 -6.61 18.79 2.17
N GLU A 180 -6.40 19.16 0.91
CA GLU A 180 -6.83 18.35 -0.23
C GLU A 180 -5.95 17.11 -0.36
N ARG A 181 -6.57 15.97 -0.70
CA ARG A 181 -5.87 14.70 -0.82
C ARG A 181 -4.79 14.78 -1.90
N VAL A 182 -3.53 14.58 -1.49
CA VAL A 182 -2.40 14.59 -2.43
C VAL A 182 -2.31 13.25 -3.17
N PRO A 183 -2.38 13.21 -4.51
CA PRO A 183 -2.28 11.98 -5.28
C PRO A 183 -0.91 11.30 -5.12
N SER A 184 -0.90 9.97 -5.02
CA SER A 184 0.32 9.16 -4.94
C SER A 184 0.98 8.99 -6.32
N VAL A 185 1.57 10.08 -6.82
CA VAL A 185 2.29 10.12 -8.11
C VAL A 185 3.80 10.12 -7.84
N ALA A 186 4.54 9.28 -8.57
CA ALA A 186 5.99 9.19 -8.47
C ALA A 186 6.66 10.52 -8.90
N GLY A 187 7.67 10.95 -8.16
CA GLY A 187 8.36 12.23 -8.38
C GLY A 187 7.70 13.44 -7.70
N SER A 188 6.52 13.26 -7.08
CA SER A 188 5.90 14.27 -6.23
C SER A 188 6.28 14.04 -4.75
N HIS A 189 6.34 15.12 -3.98
CA HIS A 189 6.63 15.11 -2.55
C HIS A 189 5.72 16.08 -1.79
N VAL A 190 5.56 15.85 -0.50
CA VAL A 190 4.79 16.68 0.43
C VAL A 190 5.74 17.20 1.50
N VAL A 191 5.66 18.49 1.80
CA VAL A 191 6.44 19.12 2.86
C VAL A 191 5.55 19.36 4.07
N PHE A 192 6.00 18.89 5.22
CA PHE A 192 5.35 19.05 6.51
C PHE A 192 6.18 19.97 7.41
N GLU A 193 5.50 20.83 8.16
CA GLU A 193 6.10 21.62 9.23
C GLU A 193 5.24 21.44 10.48
N GLY A 194 5.84 20.93 11.57
CA GLY A 194 5.08 20.60 12.79
C GLY A 194 3.92 19.62 12.58
N GLY A 195 4.01 18.75 11.56
CA GLY A 195 2.94 17.81 11.19
C GLY A 195 1.82 18.39 10.32
N VAL A 196 1.89 19.67 9.95
CA VAL A 196 0.95 20.32 9.03
C VAL A 196 1.54 20.34 7.62
N PRO A 197 0.80 19.90 6.59
CA PRO A 197 1.28 19.99 5.21
C PRO A 197 1.30 21.47 4.78
N ILE A 198 2.48 21.98 4.44
CA ILE A 198 2.67 23.38 4.01
C ILE A 198 2.73 23.53 2.49
N GLY A 199 3.02 22.44 1.78
CA GLY A 199 3.03 22.44 0.32
C GLY A 199 3.33 21.09 -0.29
N THR A 200 3.16 21.03 -1.60
CA THR A 200 3.55 19.89 -2.43
C THR A 200 4.57 20.33 -3.45
N GLY A 201 5.54 19.49 -3.77
CA GLY A 201 6.49 19.71 -4.85
C GLY A 201 6.49 18.57 -5.84
N GLY A 202 6.83 18.87 -7.09
CA GLY A 202 7.00 17.87 -8.16
C GLY A 202 8.42 17.86 -8.72
N ASN A 203 8.66 17.02 -9.74
CA ASN A 203 9.93 16.94 -10.47
C ASN A 203 10.46 18.28 -11.02
N ALA A 204 9.65 19.35 -11.03
CA ALA A 204 10.03 20.71 -11.44
C ALA A 204 10.41 21.66 -10.28
N GLY A 205 10.53 21.17 -9.04
CA GLY A 205 11.03 21.97 -7.89
C GLY A 205 10.10 23.08 -7.38
N VAL A 206 8.91 23.23 -7.95
CA VAL A 206 7.93 24.24 -7.51
C VAL A 206 7.17 23.71 -6.31
N LEU A 207 7.37 24.35 -5.15
CA LEU A 207 6.49 24.21 -3.99
C LEU A 207 5.19 24.94 -4.27
N ILE A 208 4.10 24.20 -4.45
CA ILE A 208 2.76 24.76 -4.47
C ILE A 208 2.31 24.84 -3.01
N PRO A 209 2.15 26.06 -2.44
CA PRO A 209 1.67 26.20 -1.07
C PRO A 209 0.27 25.58 -0.94
N GLY A 210 0.06 24.81 0.13
CA GLY A 210 -1.24 24.23 0.44
C GLY A 210 -2.28 25.33 0.67
N GLY A 211 -3.43 25.23 0.02
CA GLY A 211 -4.50 26.22 0.10
C GLY A 211 -4.96 26.50 1.54
N SER A 212 -4.97 27.79 1.89
CA SER A 212 -5.51 28.46 3.10
C SER A 212 -5.46 27.70 4.43
N SER A 213 -4.51 28.13 5.28
CA SER A 213 -4.50 27.88 6.71
C SER A 213 -5.80 28.37 7.38
N SER A 214 -6.70 27.46 7.78
CA SER A 214 -7.60 27.75 8.90
C SER A 214 -6.82 27.48 10.18
N ARG A 215 -6.29 28.53 10.80
CA ARG A 215 -5.70 28.47 12.15
C ARG A 215 -6.73 27.84 13.10
N PHE A 216 -6.37 26.73 13.74
CA PHE A 216 -7.13 26.23 14.88
C PHE A 216 -6.61 26.89 16.17
N PRO A 217 -7.51 27.27 17.11
CA PRO A 217 -7.12 27.83 18.38
C PRO A 217 -6.63 26.72 19.30
N CYS A 218 -5.48 26.94 19.93
CA CYS A 218 -5.03 26.14 21.07
C CYS A 218 -6.02 26.33 22.23
N GLY A 219 -6.54 25.22 22.76
CA GLY A 219 -7.33 25.14 23.98
C GLY A 219 -6.96 23.89 24.74
#